data_AF-T1ASI5-F1
#
_entry.id   AF-T1ASI5-F1
#
_cell.length_a   1.000
_cell.length_b   1.000
_cell.length_c   1.000
_cell.angle_alpha   90.00
_cell.angle_beta   90.00
_cell.angle_gamma   90.00
#
_symmetry.space_group_name_H-M   'P 1'
#
loop_
_entity.id
_entity.type
_entity.pdbx_description
1 polymer ?
#
loop_
_entity_poly.entity_id
_entity_poly.type
_entity_poly.pdbx_seq_one_letter_code
_entity_poly.pdbx_strand_id
1 'polypeptide(L)'
;MVAELPWGQPPPARRTPTAAALGALDAAHGGHATVKSILSDRAAAAAHMERQGDGEHRLRPLLLVGPPGTGKTTLARAMAAALSRPCEVVSVPMAAVDECYLAGADRIWSGAEPGAIIRTVRRLGTARLLLVLDEIDKVGTGNWRGSSPTAWLL
;
A
#
# COMPACT_ATOMS: atom_id res chain seq x y z
N MET A 1 -1.94 15.94 16.89
CA MET A 1 -1.73 15.38 15.54
C MET A 1 -0.37 14.70 15.37
N VAL A 2 0.77 15.41 15.31
CA VAL A 2 2.08 14.74 15.09
C VAL A 2 2.47 13.82 16.25
N ALA A 3 2.15 14.18 17.50
CA ALA A 3 2.44 13.37 18.68
C ALA A 3 1.65 12.05 18.77
N GLU A 4 0.59 11.89 17.97
CA GLU A 4 -0.28 10.70 18.01
C GLU A 4 0.13 9.63 16.98
N LEU A 5 1.18 9.92 16.20
CA LEU A 5 1.73 8.94 15.27
C LEU A 5 2.60 7.94 16.04
N PRO A 6 2.71 6.69 15.57
CA PRO A 6 3.42 5.60 16.23
C PRO A 6 4.94 5.73 16.09
N TRP A 7 5.49 6.89 16.45
CA TRP A 7 6.92 7.16 16.42
C TRP A 7 7.66 6.26 17.41
N GLY A 8 8.75 5.64 16.96
CA GLY A 8 9.59 4.79 17.80
C GLY A 8 8.91 3.52 18.32
N GLN A 9 7.64 3.28 18.00
CA GLN A 9 6.97 2.03 18.34
C GLN A 9 7.50 0.93 17.43
N PRO A 10 7.91 -0.23 17.98
CA PRO A 10 8.37 -1.33 17.16
C PRO A 10 7.21 -1.77 16.26
N PRO A 11 7.35 -1.65 14.93
CA PRO A 11 6.29 -2.05 14.04
C PRO A 11 6.03 -3.57 14.16
N PRO A 12 4.79 -4.05 13.90
CA PRO A 12 4.41 -5.45 14.06
C PRO A 12 5.41 -6.38 13.35
N ALA A 13 5.74 -7.50 13.99
CA ALA A 13 6.78 -8.41 13.52
C ALA A 13 6.60 -8.73 12.03
N ARG A 14 7.72 -8.74 11.29
CA ARG A 14 7.69 -9.16 9.89
C ARG A 14 7.28 -10.64 9.90
N ARG A 15 6.25 -10.95 9.13
CA ARG A 15 5.74 -12.30 8.95
C ARG A 15 5.91 -12.70 7.51
N THR A 16 6.61 -13.81 7.32
CA THR A 16 6.60 -14.51 6.05
C THR A 16 5.21 -15.17 5.91
N PRO A 17 4.50 -14.97 4.79
CA PRO A 17 3.22 -15.62 4.58
C PRO A 17 3.41 -17.14 4.58
N THR A 18 2.55 -17.82 5.33
CA THR A 18 2.63 -19.29 5.45
C THR A 18 2.12 -19.97 4.19
N ALA A 19 2.53 -21.21 3.95
CA ALA A 19 1.98 -22.01 2.86
C ALA A 19 0.44 -22.12 2.96
N ALA A 20 -0.11 -22.20 4.18
CA ALA A 20 -1.54 -22.18 4.43
C ALA A 20 -2.20 -20.85 4.01
N ALA A 21 -1.57 -19.71 4.31
CA ALA A 21 -2.08 -18.39 3.91
C ALA A 21 -2.05 -18.20 2.38
N LEU A 22 -1.01 -18.70 1.72
CA LEU A 22 -0.92 -18.70 0.26
C LEU A 22 -1.94 -19.66 -0.38
N GLY A 23 -2.17 -20.83 0.21
CA GLY A 23 -3.22 -21.76 -0.23
C GLY A 23 -4.63 -21.19 -0.07
N ALA A 24 -4.90 -20.48 1.03
CA ALA A 24 -6.16 -19.78 1.25
C ALA A 24 -6.36 -18.65 0.23
N LEU A 25 -5.30 -17.90 -0.10
CA LEU A 25 -5.32 -16.89 -1.15
C LEU A 25 -5.57 -17.51 -2.53
N ASP A 26 -5.01 -18.69 -2.79
CA ASP A 26 -5.20 -19.40 -4.06
C ASP A 26 -6.64 -19.87 -4.22
N ALA A 27 -7.22 -20.45 -3.16
CA ALA A 27 -8.59 -20.94 -3.12
C ALA A 27 -9.64 -19.81 -3.20
N ALA A 28 -9.40 -18.68 -2.50
CA ALA A 28 -10.34 -17.56 -2.48
C ALA A 28 -10.34 -16.75 -3.79
N HIS A 29 -9.23 -16.75 -4.53
CA HIS A 29 -9.05 -15.93 -5.73
C HIS A 29 -8.54 -16.78 -6.88
N GLY A 30 -9.40 -17.58 -7.49
CA GLY A 30 -9.05 -18.39 -8.66
C GLY A 30 -8.36 -17.58 -9.77
N GLY A 31 -7.35 -18.17 -10.43
CA GLY A 31 -6.55 -17.49 -11.46
C GLY A 31 -5.41 -16.64 -10.89
N HIS A 32 -4.98 -15.61 -11.62
CA HIS A 32 -3.91 -14.68 -11.22
C HIS A 32 -2.56 -15.34 -10.87
N ALA A 33 -2.18 -16.42 -11.55
CA ALA A 33 -0.96 -17.19 -11.29
C ALA A 33 0.31 -16.31 -11.25
N THR A 34 0.42 -15.34 -12.16
CA THR A 34 1.54 -14.39 -12.20
C THR A 34 1.63 -13.55 -10.92
N VAL A 35 0.50 -13.04 -10.41
CA VAL A 35 0.48 -12.22 -9.19
C VAL A 35 0.84 -13.07 -7.97
N LYS A 36 0.32 -14.30 -7.91
CA LYS A 36 0.62 -15.24 -6.83
C LYS A 36 2.09 -15.66 -6.84
N SER A 37 2.70 -15.85 -8.01
CA SER A 37 4.14 -16.12 -8.14
C SER A 37 4.96 -14.94 -7.62
N ILE A 38 4.67 -13.72 -8.08
CA ILE A 38 5.36 -12.50 -7.63
C ILE A 38 5.25 -12.35 -6.10
N LEU A 39 4.09 -12.66 -5.53
CA LEU A 39 3.89 -12.62 -4.09
C LEU A 39 4.74 -13.67 -3.36
N SER A 40 4.78 -14.89 -3.90
CA SER A 40 5.55 -16.01 -3.34
C SER A 40 7.05 -15.73 -3.40
N ASP A 41 7.53 -15.14 -4.49
CA ASP A 41 8.92 -14.73 -4.65
C ASP A 41 9.29 -13.62 -3.67
N ARG A 42 8.41 -12.61 -3.52
CA ARG A 42 8.59 -11.52 -2.55
C ARG A 42 8.56 -12.03 -1.11
N ALA A 43 7.73 -13.01 -0.81
CA ALA A 43 7.67 -13.68 0.48
C ALA A 43 8.94 -14.47 0.78
N ALA A 44 9.45 -15.23 -0.19
CA ALA A 44 10.69 -16.00 -0.06
C ALA A 44 11.90 -15.08 0.12
N ALA A 45 11.99 -13.99 -0.67
CA ALA A 45 13.02 -12.97 -0.51
C ALA A 45 12.94 -12.31 0.87
N ALA A 46 11.72 -11.96 1.31
CA ALA A 46 11.48 -11.40 2.63
C ALA A 46 11.94 -12.30 3.78
N ALA A 47 11.70 -13.61 3.67
CA ALA A 47 12.11 -14.62 4.65
C ALA A 47 13.63 -14.86 4.66
N HIS A 48 14.25 -14.87 3.48
CA HIS A 48 15.70 -15.05 3.36
C HIS A 48 16.44 -13.88 4.02
N MET A 49 15.99 -12.66 3.77
CA MET A 49 16.58 -11.43 4.33
C MET A 49 16.42 -11.34 5.84
N GLU A 50 15.26 -11.75 6.37
CA GLU A 50 15.02 -11.79 7.81
C GLU A 50 16.03 -12.68 8.54
N ARG A 51 16.50 -13.76 7.89
CA ARG A 51 17.59 -14.61 8.41
C ARG A 51 18.98 -13.98 8.29
N GLN A 52 19.17 -13.06 7.34
CA GLN A 52 20.45 -12.41 7.06
C GLN A 52 20.66 -11.13 7.88
N GLY A 53 19.64 -10.67 8.63
CA GLY A 53 19.70 -9.44 9.43
C GLY A 53 19.63 -8.15 8.60
N ASP A 54 19.38 -8.25 7.29
CA ASP A 54 19.32 -7.11 6.39
C ASP A 54 17.92 -6.49 6.43
N GLY A 55 17.77 -5.46 7.26
CA GLY A 55 16.49 -5.02 7.81
C GLY A 55 15.64 -4.12 6.92
N GLU A 56 16.22 -3.54 5.86
CA GLU A 56 15.57 -2.44 5.15
C GLU A 56 15.53 -2.68 3.64
N HIS A 57 14.45 -3.34 3.20
CA HIS A 57 14.11 -3.39 1.79
C HIS A 57 12.81 -2.63 1.54
N ARG A 58 12.92 -1.56 0.74
CA ARG A 58 11.78 -0.95 0.03
C ARG A 58 11.24 -2.00 -0.93
N LEU A 59 10.14 -2.65 -0.54
CA LEU A 59 9.38 -3.47 -1.48
C LEU A 59 8.90 -2.54 -2.59
N ARG A 60 9.23 -2.85 -3.86
CA ARG A 60 8.71 -2.07 -4.98
C ARG A 60 7.17 -2.14 -4.95
N PRO A 61 6.47 -1.02 -5.16
CA PRO A 61 5.02 -1.02 -5.30
C PRO A 61 4.57 -2.08 -6.32
N LEU A 62 3.41 -2.69 -6.09
CA LEU A 62 2.80 -3.65 -7.00
C LEU A 62 1.62 -2.97 -7.69
N LEU A 63 1.64 -2.95 -9.02
CA LEU A 63 0.53 -2.46 -9.83
C LEU A 63 -0.29 -3.65 -10.34
N LEU A 64 -1.57 -3.69 -9.98
CA LEU A 64 -2.52 -4.67 -10.48
C LEU A 64 -3.33 -4.06 -11.63
N VAL A 65 -3.13 -4.56 -12.86
CA VAL A 65 -3.84 -4.07 -14.06
C VAL A 65 -4.77 -5.16 -14.59
N GLY A 66 -5.98 -4.78 -14.98
CA GLY A 66 -6.92 -5.67 -15.66
C GLY A 66 -8.32 -5.07 -15.77
N PRO A 67 -9.26 -5.73 -16.48
CA PRO A 67 -10.65 -5.28 -16.62
C PRO A 67 -11.37 -5.02 -15.28
N PRO A 68 -12.40 -4.14 -15.24
CA PRO A 68 -13.21 -3.99 -14.04
C PRO A 68 -13.87 -5.33 -13.65
N GLY A 69 -14.04 -5.57 -12.35
CA GLY A 69 -14.66 -6.79 -11.84
C GLY A 69 -13.73 -8.02 -11.69
N THR A 70 -12.44 -7.94 -12.05
CA THR A 70 -11.50 -9.06 -11.87
C THR A 70 -11.03 -9.30 -10.43
N GLY A 71 -11.56 -8.55 -9.45
CA GLY A 71 -11.27 -8.77 -8.04
C GLY A 71 -9.90 -8.26 -7.56
N LYS A 72 -9.28 -7.29 -8.24
CA LYS A 72 -7.98 -6.68 -7.86
C LYS A 72 -7.96 -6.17 -6.42
N THR A 73 -8.97 -5.40 -6.02
CA THR A 73 -9.08 -4.84 -4.66
C THR A 73 -9.28 -5.94 -3.62
N THR A 74 -10.09 -6.96 -3.95
CA THR A 74 -10.28 -8.13 -3.10
C THR A 74 -8.98 -8.92 -2.95
N LEU A 75 -8.22 -9.09 -4.03
CA LEU A 75 -6.91 -9.74 -4.03
C LEU A 75 -5.93 -8.98 -3.13
N ALA A 76 -5.89 -7.65 -3.22
CA ALA A 76 -5.05 -6.82 -2.37
C ALA A 76 -5.35 -6.97 -0.88
N ARG A 77 -6.63 -7.02 -0.49
CA ARG A 77 -7.04 -7.30 0.89
C ARG A 77 -6.65 -8.70 1.35
N ALA A 78 -6.84 -9.70 0.49
CA ALA A 78 -6.47 -11.08 0.79
C ALA A 78 -4.94 -11.25 0.95
N MET A 79 -4.14 -10.55 0.13
CA MET A 79 -2.69 -10.50 0.30
C MET A 79 -2.29 -9.88 1.64
N ALA A 80 -2.97 -8.81 2.07
CA ALA A 80 -2.70 -8.20 3.36
C ALA A 80 -3.04 -9.11 4.54
N ALA A 81 -4.15 -9.84 4.45
CA ALA A 81 -4.51 -10.87 5.42
C ALA A 81 -3.45 -11.98 5.46
N ALA A 82 -2.98 -12.46 4.32
CA ALA A 82 -1.94 -13.48 4.23
C ALA A 82 -0.60 -13.02 4.84
N LEU A 83 -0.30 -11.73 4.73
CA LEU A 83 0.89 -11.10 5.31
C LEU A 83 0.70 -10.68 6.79
N SER A 84 -0.49 -10.88 7.36
CA SER A 84 -0.85 -10.40 8.71
C SER A 84 -0.55 -8.90 8.89
N ARG A 85 -0.78 -8.10 7.84
CA ARG A 85 -0.55 -6.65 7.88
C ARG A 85 -1.88 -5.91 7.90
N PRO A 86 -1.99 -4.83 8.68
CA PRO A 86 -3.11 -3.90 8.54
C PRO A 86 -3.18 -3.41 7.10
N CYS A 87 -4.39 -3.42 6.54
CA CYS A 87 -4.66 -3.02 5.17
C CYS A 87 -5.62 -1.84 5.18
N GLU A 88 -5.31 -0.82 4.40
CA GLU A 88 -6.28 0.24 4.10
C GLU A 88 -6.38 0.40 2.59
N VAL A 89 -7.62 0.54 2.11
CA VAL A 89 -7.88 0.90 0.72
C VAL A 89 -8.18 2.39 0.67
N VAL A 90 -7.33 3.12 -0.06
CA VAL A 90 -7.55 4.53 -0.37
C VAL A 90 -7.92 4.58 -1.84
N SER A 91 -9.22 4.76 -2.11
CA SER A 91 -9.67 5.06 -3.46
C SER A 91 -9.22 6.48 -3.81
N VAL A 92 -8.53 6.60 -4.94
CA VAL A 92 -8.10 7.88 -5.46
C VAL A 92 -9.29 8.49 -6.21
N PRO A 93 -9.86 9.61 -5.73
CA PRO A 93 -11.10 10.13 -6.31
C PRO A 93 -10.91 10.59 -7.75
N MET A 94 -11.97 10.44 -8.57
CA MET A 94 -11.98 10.79 -9.99
C MET A 94 -11.80 12.30 -10.28
N ALA A 95 -11.96 13.16 -9.25
CA ALA A 95 -11.85 14.61 -9.38
C ALA A 95 -10.46 15.09 -8.94
N ALA A 96 -9.70 15.65 -9.90
CA ALA A 96 -8.50 16.48 -9.71
C ALA A 96 -7.75 16.23 -8.38
N VAL A 97 -7.13 15.06 -8.27
CA VAL A 97 -6.36 14.72 -7.08
C VAL A 97 -5.08 15.52 -7.09
N ASP A 98 -5.07 16.58 -6.31
CA ASP A 98 -3.84 17.28 -5.95
C ASP A 98 -3.03 16.39 -4.99
N GLU A 99 -1.71 16.56 -5.01
CA GLU A 99 -0.76 15.88 -4.12
C GLU A 99 -1.18 15.98 -2.64
N CYS A 100 -1.83 17.10 -2.29
CA CYS A 100 -2.40 17.39 -0.99
C CYS A 100 -3.36 16.31 -0.46
N TYR A 101 -4.04 15.54 -1.32
CA TYR A 101 -4.93 14.46 -0.86
C TYR A 101 -4.16 13.32 -0.19
N LEU A 102 -3.02 12.93 -0.76
CA LEU A 102 -2.19 11.84 -0.26
C LEU A 102 -1.19 12.33 0.80
N ALA A 103 -0.53 13.46 0.54
CA ALA A 103 0.53 14.03 1.37
C ALA A 103 0.02 14.94 2.50
N GLY A 104 -1.08 15.66 2.25
CA GLY A 104 -1.61 16.70 3.14
C GLY A 104 -1.27 18.10 2.63
N ALA A 105 -2.03 19.09 3.08
CA ALA A 105 -1.78 20.48 2.76
C ALA A 105 -0.76 21.10 3.72
N ASP A 106 0.00 22.09 3.23
CA ASP A 106 0.88 22.87 4.09
C ASP A 106 0.07 23.57 5.20
N ARG A 107 0.63 23.60 6.41
CA ARG A 107 0.00 24.10 7.63
C ARG A 107 -0.34 25.59 7.57
N ILE A 108 0.23 26.32 6.60
CA ILE A 108 -0.10 27.73 6.32
C ILE A 108 -1.51 27.91 5.73
N TRP A 109 -2.09 26.86 5.14
CA TRP A 109 -3.42 26.93 4.55
C TRP A 109 -4.51 26.78 5.61
N SER A 110 -5.51 27.65 5.58
CA SER A 110 -6.68 27.54 6.44
C SER A 110 -7.41 26.22 6.17
N GLY A 111 -7.60 25.42 7.23
CA GLY A 111 -8.20 24.09 7.11
C GLY A 111 -7.24 23.00 6.62
N ALA A 112 -5.92 23.20 6.72
CA ALA A 112 -4.94 22.18 6.38
C ALA A 112 -5.17 20.88 7.16
N GLU A 113 -5.47 19.81 6.41
CA GLU A 113 -5.60 18.46 6.94
C GLU A 113 -4.41 17.58 6.52
N PRO A 114 -4.02 16.61 7.37
CA PRO A 114 -3.05 15.60 7.00
C PRO A 114 -3.60 14.73 5.85
N GLY A 115 -2.70 14.35 4.95
CA GLY A 115 -3.06 13.50 3.83
C GLY A 115 -3.57 12.12 4.24
N ALA A 116 -4.18 11.42 3.29
CA ALA A 116 -4.74 10.08 3.50
C ALA A 116 -3.73 9.08 4.09
N ILE A 117 -2.44 9.20 3.75
CA ILE A 117 -1.38 8.32 4.28
C ILE A 117 -1.23 8.53 5.79
N ILE A 118 -1.02 9.77 6.24
CA ILE A 118 -0.82 10.10 7.65
C ILE A 118 -2.08 9.81 8.47
N ARG A 119 -3.28 10.09 7.92
CA ARG A 119 -4.55 9.72 8.57
C ARG A 119 -4.67 8.22 8.77
N THR A 120 -4.25 7.43 7.78
CA THR A 120 -4.27 5.97 7.86
C THR A 120 -3.29 5.44 8.91
N VAL A 121 -2.05 5.94 8.92
CA VAL A 121 -1.04 5.56 9.92
C VAL A 121 -1.52 5.89 11.34
N ARG A 122 -2.09 7.08 11.55
CA ARG A 122 -2.66 7.48 12.85
C ARG A 122 -3.81 6.57 13.28
N ARG A 123 -4.74 6.25 12.37
CA ARG A 123 -5.89 5.38 12.67
C ARG A 123 -5.48 3.94 12.98
N LEU A 124 -4.49 3.41 12.26
CA LEU A 124 -4.02 2.02 12.43
C LEU A 124 -2.95 1.87 13.50
N GLY A 125 -2.37 2.97 13.98
CA GLY A 125 -1.32 2.96 15.02
C GLY A 125 -0.02 2.28 14.58
N THR A 126 0.21 2.12 13.27
CA THR A 126 1.45 1.52 12.75
C THR A 126 1.85 2.09 11.41
N ALA A 127 3.15 2.30 11.20
CA ALA A 127 3.73 2.64 9.89
C ALA A 127 3.96 1.40 9.00
N ARG A 128 3.89 0.18 9.56
CA ARG A 128 3.99 -1.07 8.81
C ARG A 128 2.59 -1.55 8.44
N LEU A 129 2.11 -1.08 7.30
CA LEU A 129 0.82 -1.45 6.72
C LEU A 129 0.95 -1.78 5.23
N LEU A 130 -0.14 -2.27 4.65
CA LEU A 130 -0.37 -2.30 3.21
C LEU A 130 -1.39 -1.23 2.86
N LEU A 131 -0.94 -0.23 2.11
CA LEU A 131 -1.81 0.79 1.55
C LEU A 131 -2.15 0.40 0.11
N VAL A 132 -3.43 0.23 -0.18
CA VAL A 132 -3.93 -0.07 -1.53
C VAL A 132 -4.46 1.23 -2.11
N LEU A 133 -3.80 1.73 -3.15
CA LEU A 133 -4.29 2.86 -3.94
C LEU A 133 -5.17 2.29 -5.06
N ASP A 134 -6.47 2.54 -4.98
CA ASP A 134 -7.43 2.08 -5.98
C ASP A 134 -7.74 3.20 -6.98
N GLU A 135 -8.08 2.83 -8.22
CA GLU A 135 -8.39 3.76 -9.31
C GLU A 135 -7.29 4.79 -9.65
N ILE A 136 -6.02 4.41 -9.50
CA ILE A 136 -4.88 5.32 -9.82
C ILE A 136 -4.84 5.73 -11.29
N ASP A 137 -5.47 4.97 -12.17
CA ASP A 137 -5.59 5.27 -13.60
C ASP A 137 -6.42 6.53 -13.88
N LYS A 138 -7.19 6.99 -12.89
CA LYS A 138 -8.00 8.21 -12.99
C LYS A 138 -7.25 9.49 -12.60
N VAL A 139 -6.00 9.38 -12.13
CA VAL A 139 -5.17 10.52 -11.75
C VAL A 139 -4.65 11.25 -13.00
N GLY A 140 -4.78 12.59 -13.03
CA GLY A 140 -4.14 13.44 -14.04
C GLY A 140 -4.94 13.76 -15.30
N THR A 141 -6.22 13.36 -15.40
CA THR A 141 -7.10 13.72 -16.53
C THR A 141 -7.67 15.15 -16.43
N GLY A 142 -7.48 15.82 -15.30
CA GLY A 142 -7.80 17.24 -15.11
C GLY A 142 -6.54 18.09 -14.92
N ASN A 143 -6.25 18.95 -15.90
CA ASN A 143 -5.30 20.07 -15.82
C ASN A 143 -3.88 19.75 -15.27
N TRP A 144 -3.09 19.03 -16.08
CA TRP A 144 -1.63 18.97 -15.95
C TRP A 144 -1.00 20.37 -16.03
N ARG A 145 -0.69 20.99 -14.89
CA ARG A 145 0.20 22.15 -14.80
C ARG A 145 1.55 21.71 -14.22
N GLY A 146 2.39 21.13 -15.08
CA GLY A 146 3.83 21.45 -15.10
C GLY A 146 4.74 21.00 -13.96
N SER A 147 4.39 20.03 -13.11
CA SER A 147 5.35 19.47 -12.13
C SER A 147 5.92 18.13 -12.62
N SER A 148 7.25 18.06 -12.73
CA SER A 148 8.05 16.99 -13.34
C SER A 148 7.67 15.54 -12.90
N PRO A 149 7.76 14.51 -13.78
CA PRO A 149 7.41 13.11 -13.49
C PRO A 149 8.21 12.40 -12.39
N THR A 150 9.17 13.08 -11.77
CA THR A 150 10.18 12.48 -10.88
C THR A 150 9.72 12.31 -9.43
N ALA A 151 8.56 12.86 -9.05
CA ALA A 151 8.10 12.90 -7.65
C ALA A 151 7.52 11.56 -7.12
N TRP A 152 7.17 10.60 -7.98
CA TRP A 152 6.44 9.39 -7.58
C TRP A 152 7.32 8.15 -7.32
N LEU A 153 8.65 8.28 -7.31
CA LEU A 153 9.60 7.14 -7.22
C LEU A 153 10.35 6.98 -5.88
N LEU A 154 9.88 7.61 -4.80
CA LEU A 154 10.47 7.45 -3.45
C LEU A 154 9.60 6.57 -2.54
#